data_AF-A0A7Y1UVQ9-F1
#
_entry.id   AF-A0A7Y1UVQ9-F1
#
_cell.length_a   1.000
_cell.length_b   1.000
_cell.length_c   1.000
_cell.angle_alpha   90.00
_cell.angle_beta   90.00
_cell.angle_gamma   90.00
#
_symmetry.space_group_name_H-M   'P 1'
#
loop_
_entity.id
_entity.type
_entity.pdbx_description
1 polymer ?
#
loop_
_entity_poly.entity_id
_entity_poly.type
_entity_poly.pdbx_seq_one_letter_code
_entity_poly.pdbx_strand_id
1 'polypeptide(L)'
;MPRASKSSPEKKIQVVLSVLRGEATAAEAGRKAGVSEQTVHNWKRVFLESGRDGLAQGHKRRSSRELELEAENEELKAALGEAHVQLRVW
;
A
#
# COMPACT_ATOMS: atom_id res chain seq x y z
N MET A 1 28.16 -10.96 -6.37
CA MET A 1 27.17 -10.75 -5.28
C MET A 1 25.80 -11.14 -5.80
N PRO A 2 25.11 -12.17 -5.29
CA PRO A 2 23.77 -12.51 -5.75
C PRO A 2 22.83 -11.35 -5.38
N ARG A 3 22.15 -10.77 -6.37
CA ARG A 3 21.18 -9.69 -6.17
C ARG A 3 20.00 -10.24 -5.37
N ALA A 4 19.60 -9.55 -4.31
CA ALA A 4 18.47 -9.93 -3.48
C ALA A 4 17.26 -10.27 -4.37
N SER A 5 16.82 -11.53 -4.31
CA SER A 5 15.62 -11.96 -5.01
C SER A 5 14.46 -11.12 -4.50
N LYS A 6 13.70 -10.50 -5.42
CA LYS A 6 12.47 -9.78 -5.06
C LYS A 6 11.53 -10.78 -4.39
N SER A 7 11.49 -10.77 -3.07
CA SER A 7 10.52 -11.54 -2.30
C SER A 7 9.13 -11.00 -2.61
N SER A 8 8.21 -11.88 -3.04
CA SER A 8 6.83 -11.47 -3.31
C SER A 8 6.17 -10.92 -2.03
N PRO A 9 5.20 -10.02 -2.14
CA PRO A 9 4.45 -9.51 -0.99
C PRO A 9 3.89 -10.63 -0.09
N GLU A 10 3.35 -11.70 -0.68
CA GLU A 10 2.76 -12.85 0.01
C GLU A 10 3.82 -13.56 0.84
N LYS A 11 5.03 -13.75 0.28
CA LYS A 11 6.14 -14.38 1.00
C LYS A 11 6.59 -13.53 2.19
N LYS A 12 6.63 -12.19 2.04
CA LYS A 12 6.94 -11.29 3.15
C LYS A 12 5.89 -11.38 4.27
N ILE A 13 4.61 -11.41 3.90
CA ILE A 13 3.50 -11.54 4.85
C ILE A 13 3.61 -12.86 5.62
N GLN A 14 3.82 -13.99 4.95
CA GLN A 14 3.98 -15.30 5.60
C GLN A 14 5.13 -15.30 6.62
N VAL A 15 6.28 -14.72 6.24
CA VAL A 15 7.45 -14.57 7.14
C VAL A 15 7.13 -13.71 8.36
N VAL A 16 6.47 -12.57 8.17
CA VAL A 16 6.10 -11.69 9.30
C VAL A 16 5.12 -12.40 10.23
N LEU A 17 4.11 -13.07 9.68
CA LEU A 17 3.10 -13.74 10.48
C LEU A 17 3.66 -14.91 11.29
N SER A 18 4.61 -15.70 10.74
CA SER A 18 5.25 -16.77 11.53
C SER A 18 6.01 -16.22 12.73
N VAL A 19 6.64 -15.06 12.59
CA VAL A 19 7.34 -14.39 13.70
C VAL A 19 6.36 -13.82 14.72
N LEU A 20 5.25 -13.21 14.28
CA LEU A 20 4.24 -12.67 15.18
C LEU A 20 3.49 -13.76 15.96
N ARG A 21 3.29 -14.95 15.36
CA ARG A 21 2.71 -16.11 16.04
C ARG A 21 3.68 -16.83 16.98
N GLY A 22 4.97 -16.47 16.97
CA GLY A 22 6.00 -17.15 17.76
C GLY A 22 6.42 -18.51 17.21
N GLU A 23 6.04 -18.86 15.98
CA GLU A 23 6.41 -20.12 15.31
C GLU A 23 7.87 -20.14 14.88
N ALA A 24 8.48 -18.97 14.70
CA ALA A 24 9.88 -18.80 14.37
C ALA A 24 10.41 -17.48 14.94
N THR A 25 11.66 -17.45 15.35
CA THR A 25 12.37 -16.20 15.62
C THR A 25 12.63 -15.43 14.32
N ALA A 26 12.89 -14.12 14.42
CA ALA A 26 13.24 -13.31 13.25
C ALA A 26 14.50 -13.83 12.53
N ALA A 27 15.46 -14.38 13.28
CA ALA A 27 16.68 -14.97 12.74
C ALA A 27 16.40 -16.26 11.95
N GLU A 28 15.57 -17.16 12.49
CA GLU A 28 15.16 -18.40 11.81
C GLU A 28 14.36 -18.12 10.54
N ALA A 29 13.40 -17.20 10.64
CA ALA A 29 12.57 -16.81 9.51
C ALA A 29 13.40 -16.14 8.40
N GLY A 30 14.39 -15.31 8.77
CA GLY A 30 15.34 -14.71 7.84
C GLY A 30 16.17 -15.75 7.09
N ARG A 31 16.77 -16.70 7.81
CA ARG A 31 17.53 -17.81 7.19
C ARG A 31 16.68 -18.60 6.20
N LYS A 32 15.47 -19.00 6.58
CA LYS A 32 14.55 -19.76 5.71
C LYS A 32 14.10 -18.97 4.48
N ALA A 33 13.96 -17.66 4.62
CA ALA A 33 13.54 -16.76 3.54
C ALA A 33 14.72 -16.26 2.67
N GLY A 34 15.97 -16.50 3.07
CA GLY A 34 17.16 -16.01 2.38
C GLY A 34 17.40 -14.51 2.56
N VAL A 35 16.98 -13.94 3.69
CA VAL A 35 17.14 -12.51 4.04
C VAL A 35 17.76 -12.35 5.42
N SER A 36 18.30 -11.17 5.72
CA SER A 36 18.85 -10.88 7.05
C SER A 36 17.75 -10.79 8.11
N GLU A 37 18.10 -11.07 9.37
CA GLU A 37 17.21 -10.85 10.51
C GLU A 37 16.69 -9.41 10.56
N GLN A 38 17.57 -8.43 10.31
CA GLN A 38 17.20 -7.02 10.24
C GLN A 38 16.13 -6.73 9.18
N THR A 39 16.17 -7.44 8.04
CA THR A 39 15.14 -7.32 7.00
C THR A 39 13.79 -7.81 7.52
N VAL A 40 13.77 -8.91 8.28
CA VAL A 40 12.55 -9.44 8.90
C VAL A 40 11.99 -8.48 9.95
N HIS A 41 12.84 -7.90 10.80
CA HIS A 41 12.42 -6.86 11.75
C HIS A 41 11.82 -5.65 11.05
N ASN A 42 12.42 -5.21 9.94
CA ASN A 42 11.87 -4.11 9.15
C ASN A 42 10.51 -4.45 8.54
N TRP A 43 10.34 -5.67 8.00
CA TRP A 43 9.04 -6.11 7.47
C TRP A 43 7.97 -6.17 8.57
N LYS A 44 8.31 -6.71 9.74
CA LYS A 44 7.42 -6.74 10.90
C LYS A 44 6.98 -5.34 11.31
N ARG A 45 7.92 -4.39 11.39
CA ARG A 45 7.64 -3.00 11.72
C ARG A 45 6.66 -2.37 10.72
N VAL A 46 6.97 -2.44 9.43
CA VAL A 46 6.11 -1.88 8.37
C VAL A 46 4.72 -2.52 8.38
N PHE A 47 4.63 -3.85 8.58
CA PHE A 47 3.35 -4.56 8.65
C PHE A 47 2.49 -4.08 9.82
N LEU A 48 3.07 -3.90 11.00
CA LEU A 48 2.33 -3.41 12.19
C LEU A 48 1.93 -1.95 12.07
N GLU A 49 2.81 -1.07 11.58
CA GLU A 49 2.51 0.34 11.32
C GLU A 49 1.38 0.47 10.30
N SER A 50 1.52 -0.21 9.15
CA SER A 50 0.50 -0.18 8.09
C SER A 50 -0.82 -0.79 8.54
N GLY A 51 -0.77 -1.85 9.35
CA GLY A 51 -1.96 -2.46 9.95
C GLY A 51 -2.66 -1.51 10.91
N ARG A 52 -1.91 -0.82 11.78
CA ARG A 52 -2.46 0.20 12.69
C ARG A 52 -3.09 1.35 11.92
N ASP A 53 -2.39 1.89 10.92
CA ASP A 53 -2.86 2.99 10.09
C ASP A 53 -4.13 2.60 9.33
N GLY A 54 -4.15 1.39 8.76
CA GLY A 54 -5.32 0.84 8.07
C GLY A 54 -6.52 0.66 8.99
N LEU A 55 -6.31 0.18 10.22
CA LEU A 55 -7.39 0.05 11.20
C LEU A 55 -7.91 1.40 11.71
N ALA A 56 -7.02 2.38 11.88
CA ALA A 56 -7.40 3.72 12.31
C ALA A 56 -8.19 4.49 11.23
N GLN A 57 -7.80 4.33 9.96
CA GLN A 57 -8.41 5.04 8.83
C GLN A 57 -9.62 4.28 8.24
N GLY A 58 -9.67 2.95 8.38
CA GLY A 58 -10.66 2.10 7.73
C GLY A 58 -10.64 2.22 6.19
N HIS A 59 -11.75 1.89 5.54
CA HIS A 59 -11.93 2.05 4.08
C HIS A 59 -11.94 3.51 3.60
N LYS A 60 -11.75 4.51 4.48
CA LYS A 60 -11.93 5.93 4.14
C LYS A 60 -10.70 6.58 3.51
N ARG A 61 -9.56 5.90 3.41
CA ARG A 61 -8.39 6.51 2.78
C ARG A 61 -8.55 6.50 1.26
N ARG A 62 -9.09 7.60 0.71
CA ARG A 62 -8.92 7.89 -0.71
C ARG A 62 -7.42 8.01 -0.98
N SER A 63 -6.94 7.30 -1.97
CA SER A 63 -5.58 7.43 -2.46
C SER A 63 -5.36 8.88 -2.93
N SER A 64 -4.13 9.41 -2.82
CA SER A 64 -3.80 10.73 -3.38
C SER A 64 -4.18 10.82 -4.86
N ARG A 65 -4.07 9.71 -5.59
CA ARG A 65 -4.51 9.62 -6.98
C ARG A 65 -6.03 9.69 -7.14
N GLU A 66 -6.79 9.13 -6.20
CA GLU A 66 -8.25 9.26 -6.23
C GLU A 66 -8.69 10.70 -5.98
N LEU A 67 -8.00 11.41 -5.08
CA LEU A 67 -8.25 12.84 -4.83
C LEU A 67 -7.92 13.71 -6.06
N GLU A 68 -6.77 13.46 -6.71
CA GLU A 68 -6.40 14.13 -7.96
C GLU A 68 -7.44 13.91 -9.06
N LEU A 69 -7.84 12.65 -9.26
CA LEU A 69 -8.83 12.29 -10.27
C LEU A 69 -10.19 12.92 -9.99
N GLU A 70 -10.59 13.03 -8.72
CA GLU A 70 -11.85 13.67 -8.34
C GLU A 70 -11.81 15.17 -8.62
N ALA A 71 -10.69 15.84 -8.33
CA ALA A 71 -10.50 17.25 -8.67
C ALA A 71 -10.54 17.49 -10.19
N GLU A 72 -9.85 16.66 -10.97
CA GLU A 72 -9.88 16.69 -12.44
C GLU A 72 -11.30 16.46 -12.97
N ASN A 73 -12.05 15.53 -12.37
CA ASN A 73 -13.43 15.26 -12.77
C ASN A 73 -14.36 16.45 -12.55
N GLU A 74 -14.20 17.16 -11.41
CA GLU A 74 -14.98 18.37 -11.13
C GLU A 74 -14.66 19.50 -12.10
N GLU A 75 -13.38 19.70 -12.45
CA GLU A 75 -12.98 20.68 -13.47
C GLU A 75 -13.58 20.35 -14.85
N LEU A 76 -13.50 19.09 -15.27
CA LEU A 76 -14.07 18.64 -16.54
C LEU A 76 -15.60 18.78 -16.57
N LYS A 77 -16.29 18.50 -15.47
CA LYS A 77 -17.75 18.70 -15.35
C LYS A 77 -18.13 20.17 -15.49
N ALA A 78 -17.38 21.07 -14.88
CA ALA A 78 -17.62 22.51 -14.98
C ALA A 78 -17.47 22.98 -16.43
N ALA A 79 -16.36 22.65 -17.07
CA ALA A 79 -16.10 23.00 -18.47
C ALA A 79 -17.17 22.43 -19.43
N LEU A 80 -17.60 21.18 -19.20
CA LEU A 80 -18.67 20.56 -19.97
C LEU A 80 -20.00 21.31 -19.81
N GLY A 81 -20.33 21.72 -18.57
CA GLY A 81 -21.52 22.51 -18.29
C GLY A 81 -21.52 23.85 -19.02
N GLU A 82 -20.40 24.57 -19.00
CA GLU A 82 -20.24 25.85 -19.71
C GLU A 82 -20.39 25.68 -21.23
N ALA A 83 -19.72 24.69 -21.82
CA ALA A 83 -19.84 24.40 -23.25
C ALA A 83 -21.27 24.04 -23.65
N HIS A 84 -21.97 23.25 -22.83
CA HIS A 84 -23.37 22.87 -23.07
C HIS A 84 -24.33 24.06 -23.03
N VAL A 85 -24.10 25.03 -22.13
CA VAL A 85 -24.88 26.27 -22.09
C VAL A 85 -24.62 27.12 -23.33
N GLN A 86 -23.35 27.30 -23.73
CA GLN A 86 -23.00 28.06 -24.94
C GLN A 86 -23.65 27.50 -26.21
N LEU A 87 -23.71 26.17 -26.34
CA LEU A 87 -24.36 25.49 -27.46
C LEU A 87 -25.89 25.64 -27.49
N ARG A 88 -26.54 25.96 -26.36
CA ARG A 88 -28.01 26.17 -26.29
C ARG A 88 -28.44 27.62 -26.42
N VAL A 89 -27.50 28.56 -26.37
CA VAL A 89 -27.76 30.00 -26.49
C VAL A 89 -27.75 30.46 -27.96
N TRP A 90 -27.50 29.54 -28.91
CA TRP A 90 -27.61 29.73 -30.35
C TRP A 90 -28.83 29.04 -30.96
#